data_AF-A0A258DB75-F1
#
_entry.id   AF-A0A258DB75-F1
#
_cell.length_a   1.000
_cell.length_b   1.000
_cell.length_c   1.000
_cell.angle_alpha   90.00
_cell.angle_beta   90.00
_cell.angle_gamma   90.00
#
_symmetry.space_group_name_H-M   'P 1'
#
loop_
_entity.id
_entity.type
_entity.pdbx_description
1 polymer ?
#
loop_
_entity_poly.entity_id
_entity_poly.type
_entity_poly.pdbx_seq_one_letter_code
_entity_poly.pdbx_strand_id
1 'polypeptide(L)'
;MIRTIVLWALVLALGAFALQWLEYRFIAWAMPWQAYVGLIGAAFAAGGVWVGWRLAARARPEEFQRNDAALASLGLTGQEIKVLERLAAGRSNKEIARDLGLSPNTVKTHVGNLYGKLEVSRRTQAVGKARELSLIP
;
A
#
# COMPACT_ATOMS: atom_id res chain seq x y z
N MET A 1 -51.47 41.96 -53.05
CA MET A 1 -51.07 42.03 -51.63
C MET A 1 -50.92 40.66 -50.99
N ILE A 2 -51.92 39.76 -51.07
CA ILE A 2 -51.86 38.41 -50.46
C ILE A 2 -50.66 37.57 -50.94
N ARG A 3 -50.33 37.60 -52.24
CA ARG A 3 -49.21 36.84 -52.80
C ARG A 3 -47.86 37.18 -52.17
N THR A 4 -47.61 38.46 -51.88
CA THR A 4 -46.36 38.93 -51.26
C THR A 4 -46.26 38.48 -49.80
N ILE A 5 -47.38 38.50 -49.07
CA ILE A 5 -47.47 38.03 -47.68
C ILE A 5 -47.18 36.52 -47.61
N VAL A 6 -47.77 35.73 -48.52
CA VAL A 6 -47.53 34.28 -48.59
C VAL A 6 -46.07 33.97 -48.91
N LEU A 7 -45.46 34.76 -49.81
CA LEU A 7 -44.05 34.59 -50.18
C LEU A 7 -43.12 34.84 -49.00
N TRP A 8 -43.32 35.93 -48.26
CA TRP A 8 -42.54 36.22 -47.05
C TRP A 8 -42.78 35.22 -45.92
N ALA A 9 -44.01 34.75 -45.74
CA ALA A 9 -44.32 33.71 -44.74
C ALA A 9 -43.61 32.39 -45.05
N LEU A 10 -43.55 32.00 -46.32
CA LEU A 10 -42.89 30.78 -46.77
C LEU A 10 -41.37 30.88 -46.64
N VAL A 11 -40.79 32.05 -46.95
CA VAL A 11 -39.37 32.33 -46.73
C VAL A 11 -39.00 32.28 -45.25
N LEU A 12 -39.82 32.88 -44.37
CA LEU A 12 -39.59 32.83 -42.93
C LEU A 12 -39.75 31.42 -42.36
N ALA A 13 -40.73 30.65 -42.83
CA ALA A 13 -40.92 29.26 -42.41
C ALA A 13 -39.75 28.36 -42.82
N LEU A 14 -39.26 28.50 -44.07
CA LEU A 14 -38.06 27.80 -44.54
C LEU A 14 -36.81 28.23 -43.79
N GLY A 15 -36.67 29.54 -43.51
CA GLY A 15 -35.55 30.07 -42.73
C GLY A 15 -35.54 29.53 -41.30
N ALA A 16 -36.69 29.53 -40.63
CA ALA A 16 -36.84 28.97 -39.29
C ALA A 16 -36.57 27.46 -39.28
N PHE A 17 -37.10 26.72 -40.25
CA PHE A 17 -36.86 25.29 -40.38
C PHE A 17 -35.38 24.97 -40.64
N ALA A 18 -34.72 25.75 -41.50
CA ALA A 18 -33.29 25.59 -41.78
C ALA A 18 -32.42 25.93 -40.57
N LEU A 19 -32.77 26.98 -39.80
CA LEU A 19 -32.10 27.33 -38.55
C LEU A 19 -32.26 26.22 -37.50
N GLN A 20 -33.48 25.72 -37.34
CA GLN A 20 -33.78 24.63 -36.40
C GLN A 20 -33.08 23.32 -36.80
N TRP A 21 -33.01 23.03 -38.09
CA TRP A 21 -32.26 21.89 -38.64
C TRP A 21 -30.75 22.03 -38.40
N LEU A 22 -30.21 23.25 -38.53
CA LEU A 22 -28.79 23.53 -38.31
C LEU A 22 -28.42 23.45 -36.83
N GLU A 23 -29.26 23.96 -35.93
CA GLU A 23 -29.10 23.83 -34.49
C GLU A 23 -29.17 22.35 -34.05
N TYR A 24 -30.11 21.57 -34.60
CA TYR A 24 -30.20 20.14 -34.29
C TYR A 24 -28.95 19.37 -34.71
N ARG A 25 -28.36 19.73 -35.85
CA ARG A 25 -27.14 19.11 -36.36
C ARG A 25 -25.89 19.55 -35.59
N PHE A 26 -25.85 20.79 -35.10
CA PHE A 26 -24.74 21.30 -34.27
C PHE A 26 -24.82 20.82 -32.81
N ILE A 27 -26.01 20.66 -32.23
CA ILE A 27 -26.20 20.11 -30.88
C ILE A 27 -25.79 18.63 -30.82
N ALA A 28 -26.02 17.85 -31.89
CA ALA A 28 -25.49 16.50 -31.99
C ALA A 28 -23.95 16.42 -32.02
N TRP A 29 -23.27 17.54 -32.33
CA TRP A 29 -21.81 17.68 -32.33
C TRP A 29 -21.27 18.41 -31.08
N ALA A 30 -22.13 18.95 -30.22
CA ALA A 30 -21.75 19.63 -28.98
C ALA A 30 -21.77 18.64 -27.81
N MET A 31 -20.75 17.76 -27.76
CA MET A 31 -20.48 16.78 -26.70
C MET A 31 -21.71 15.99 -26.20
N PRO A 32 -21.92 14.74 -26.66
CA PRO A 32 -22.83 13.83 -25.96
C PRO A 32 -22.41 13.77 -24.48
N TRP A 33 -23.38 13.80 -23.56
CA TRP A 33 -23.16 13.70 -22.10
C TRP A 33 -22.15 12.61 -21.68
N GLN A 34 -21.99 11.58 -22.52
CA GLN A 34 -20.97 10.52 -22.40
C GLN A 34 -19.52 11.03 -22.42
N ALA A 35 -19.21 12.08 -23.19
CA ALA A 35 -17.90 12.71 -23.23
C ALA A 35 -17.52 13.36 -21.90
N TYR A 36 -18.50 13.96 -21.21
CA TYR A 36 -18.31 14.49 -19.85
C TYR A 36 -18.08 13.37 -18.83
N VAL A 37 -18.84 12.28 -18.91
CA VAL A 37 -18.65 11.11 -18.03
C VAL A 37 -17.26 10.50 -18.24
N GLY A 38 -16.79 10.41 -19.49
CA GLY A 38 -15.44 9.93 -19.81
C GLY A 38 -14.34 10.82 -19.24
N LEU A 39 -14.47 12.15 -19.36
CA LEU A 39 -13.49 13.10 -18.84
C LEU A 39 -13.45 13.11 -17.31
N ILE A 40 -14.61 13.03 -16.66
CA ILE A 40 -14.72 12.88 -15.20
C ILE A 40 -14.09 11.55 -14.76
N GLY A 41 -14.42 10.45 -15.42
CA GLY A 41 -13.86 9.13 -15.12
C GLY A 41 -12.33 9.10 -15.24
N ALA A 42 -11.78 9.69 -16.31
CA ALA A 42 -10.35 9.79 -16.51
C ALA A 42 -9.66 10.63 -15.42
N ALA A 43 -10.27 11.75 -15.02
CA ALA A 43 -9.75 12.59 -13.94
C ALA A 43 -9.74 11.87 -12.59
N PHE A 44 -10.80 11.13 -12.26
CA PHE A 44 -10.87 10.32 -11.04
C PHE A 44 -9.87 9.16 -11.05
N ALA A 45 -9.71 8.47 -12.17
CA ALA A 45 -8.73 7.39 -12.30
C ALA A 45 -7.29 7.92 -12.16
N ALA A 46 -6.95 9.01 -12.86
CA ALA A 46 -5.65 9.65 -12.77
C ALA A 46 -5.37 10.17 -11.34
N GLY A 47 -6.36 10.80 -10.71
CA GLY A 47 -6.28 11.27 -9.33
C GLY A 47 -6.09 10.13 -8.34
N GLY A 48 -6.86 9.03 -8.49
CA GLY A 48 -6.74 7.84 -7.66
C GLY A 48 -5.36 7.17 -7.77
N VAL A 49 -4.84 7.03 -8.99
CA VAL A 49 -3.49 6.50 -9.23
C VAL A 49 -2.41 7.43 -8.65
N TRP A 50 -2.56 8.74 -8.82
CA TRP A 50 -1.61 9.73 -8.27
C TRP A 50 -1.58 9.74 -6.75
N VAL A 51 -2.76 9.76 -6.09
CA VAL A 51 -2.87 9.68 -4.64
C VAL A 51 -2.36 8.33 -4.13
N GLY A 52 -2.75 7.25 -4.79
CA GLY A 52 -2.30 5.89 -4.46
C GLY A 52 -0.79 5.77 -4.51
N TRP A 53 -0.15 6.27 -5.57
CA TRP A 53 1.31 6.26 -5.68
C TRP A 53 1.98 7.16 -4.65
N ARG A 54 1.42 8.35 -4.39
CA ARG A 54 1.96 9.29 -3.40
C ARG A 54 1.87 8.79 -1.96
N LEU A 55 0.82 8.03 -1.63
CA LEU A 55 0.66 7.40 -0.32
C LEU A 55 1.48 6.10 -0.22
N ALA A 56 1.49 5.27 -1.26
CA ALA A 56 2.28 4.04 -1.29
C ALA A 56 3.79 4.31 -1.25
N ALA A 57 4.28 5.39 -1.89
CA ALA A 57 5.68 5.79 -1.83
C ALA A 57 6.14 6.19 -0.41
N ARG A 58 5.23 6.51 0.50
CA ARG A 58 5.52 6.76 1.92
C ARG A 58 5.68 5.48 2.72
N ALA A 59 5.13 4.36 2.26
CA ALA A 59 5.34 3.05 2.87
C ALA A 59 6.63 2.41 2.33
N ARG A 60 7.78 3.09 2.50
CA ARG A 60 9.01 2.32 2.62
C ARG A 60 8.88 1.58 3.95
N PRO A 61 8.90 0.24 3.99
CA PRO A 61 8.99 -0.45 5.27
C PRO A 61 10.22 0.14 5.96
N GLU A 62 10.02 0.73 7.13
CA GLU A 62 11.15 1.24 7.91
C GLU A 62 12.11 0.06 8.07
N GLU A 63 13.30 0.22 7.47
CA GLU A 63 14.32 -0.80 7.49
C GLU A 63 14.67 -0.99 8.97
N PHE A 64 14.36 -2.18 9.50
CA PHE A 64 14.54 -2.46 10.91
C PHE A 64 16.00 -2.18 11.30
N GLN A 65 16.21 -1.05 12.00
CA GLN A 65 17.52 -0.69 12.52
C GLN A 65 17.70 -1.40 13.84
N ARG A 66 18.53 -2.44 13.79
CA ARG A 66 18.86 -3.22 14.97
C ARG A 66 19.66 -2.36 15.95
N ASN A 67 19.26 -2.38 17.22
CA ASN A 67 19.98 -1.65 18.26
C ASN A 67 21.25 -2.41 18.67
N ASP A 68 22.34 -2.20 17.94
CA ASP A 68 23.63 -2.85 18.22
C ASP A 68 24.23 -2.44 19.57
N ALA A 69 23.91 -1.24 20.06
CA ALA A 69 24.33 -0.79 21.40
C ALA A 69 23.65 -1.62 22.51
N ALA A 70 22.37 -1.96 22.35
CA ALA A 70 21.66 -2.85 23.28
C ALA A 70 22.17 -4.29 23.21
N LEU A 71 22.60 -4.77 22.04
CA LEU A 71 23.25 -6.08 21.93
C LEU A 71 24.57 -6.13 22.69
N ALA A 72 25.38 -5.07 22.54
CA ALA A 72 26.68 -4.95 23.20
C ALA A 72 26.53 -4.84 24.73
N SER A 73 25.55 -4.06 25.21
CA SER A 73 25.31 -3.91 26.66
C SER A 73 24.87 -5.21 27.32
N LEU A 74 24.09 -6.04 26.62
CA LEU A 74 23.66 -7.36 27.09
C LEU A 74 24.74 -8.45 26.89
N GLY A 75 25.82 -8.14 26.17
CA GLY A 75 26.87 -9.11 25.84
C GLY A 75 26.36 -10.30 25.03
N LEU A 76 25.37 -10.09 24.15
CA LEU A 76 24.79 -11.16 23.34
C LEU A 76 25.76 -11.59 22.24
N THR A 77 26.01 -12.89 22.18
CA THR A 77 26.87 -13.50 21.16
C THR A 77 26.12 -13.68 19.84
N GLY A 78 26.86 -13.78 18.73
CA GLY A 78 26.27 -14.04 17.41
C GLY A 78 25.43 -15.33 17.34
N GLN A 79 25.74 -16.34 18.16
CA GLN A 79 24.93 -17.57 18.23
C GLN A 79 23.63 -17.36 19.00
N GLU A 80 23.67 -16.65 20.13
CA GLU A 80 22.46 -16.32 20.90
C GLU A 80 21.49 -15.44 20.11
N ILE A 81 22.03 -14.52 19.31
CA ILE A 81 21.28 -13.71 18.35
C ILE A 81 20.54 -14.59 17.34
N LYS A 82 21.25 -15.52 16.69
CA LYS A 82 20.64 -16.45 15.72
C LYS A 82 19.53 -17.27 16.37
N VAL A 83 19.77 -17.77 17.59
CA VAL A 83 18.76 -18.51 18.34
C VAL A 83 17.54 -17.62 18.65
N LEU A 84 17.74 -16.39 19.10
CA LEU A 84 16.68 -15.43 19.41
C LEU A 84 15.80 -15.11 18.19
N GLU A 85 16.40 -14.91 17.00
CA GLU A 85 15.66 -14.69 15.76
C GLU A 85 14.74 -15.87 15.41
N ARG A 86 15.22 -17.11 15.55
CA ARG A 86 14.39 -18.29 15.25
C ARG A 86 13.36 -18.55 16.35
N LEU A 87 13.65 -18.17 17.60
CA LEU A 87 12.66 -18.17 18.68
C LEU A 87 11.50 -17.21 18.37
N ALA A 88 11.82 -16.02 17.87
CA ALA A 88 10.84 -15.02 17.43
C ALA A 88 10.00 -15.50 16.24
N ALA A 89 10.60 -16.28 15.32
CA ALA A 89 9.91 -16.93 14.22
C ALA A 89 9.06 -18.15 14.64
N GLY A 90 8.91 -18.44 15.95
CA GLY A 90 8.07 -19.52 16.45
C GLY A 90 8.66 -20.92 16.36
N ARG A 91 9.93 -21.07 15.93
CA ARG A 91 10.56 -22.40 15.75
C ARG A 91 10.82 -23.11 17.07
N SER A 92 10.59 -24.42 17.12
CA SER A 92 10.93 -25.27 18.26
C SER A 92 12.45 -25.43 18.41
N ASN A 93 12.94 -25.79 19.60
CA ASN A 93 14.38 -25.98 19.81
C ASN A 93 14.99 -27.06 18.89
N LYS A 94 14.19 -28.06 18.47
CA LYS A 94 14.61 -29.08 17.50
C LYS A 94 14.75 -28.50 16.09
N GLU A 95 13.85 -27.61 15.70
CA GLU A 95 13.95 -26.91 14.40
C GLU A 95 15.13 -25.96 14.38
N ILE A 96 15.30 -25.15 15.43
CA ILE A 96 16.45 -24.25 15.59
C ILE A 96 17.77 -25.02 15.51
N ALA A 97 17.83 -26.19 16.15
CA ALA A 97 19.00 -27.06 16.09
C ALA A 97 19.33 -27.49 14.65
N ARG A 98 18.32 -27.92 13.89
CA ARG A 98 18.49 -28.27 12.46
C ARG A 98 18.92 -27.08 11.63
N ASP A 99 18.32 -25.91 11.85
CA ASP A 99 18.60 -24.69 11.08
C ASP A 99 20.03 -24.18 11.29
N LEU A 100 20.57 -24.35 12.51
CA LEU A 100 21.89 -23.87 12.89
C LEU A 100 22.97 -24.95 12.79
N GLY A 101 22.62 -26.19 12.42
CA GLY A 101 23.55 -27.32 12.41
C GLY A 101 24.06 -27.70 13.81
N LEU A 102 23.26 -27.46 14.85
CA LEU A 102 23.59 -27.70 16.26
C LEU A 102 22.80 -28.88 16.83
N SER A 103 23.24 -29.40 17.97
CA SER A 103 22.42 -30.36 18.72
C SER A 103 21.27 -29.65 19.46
N PRO A 104 20.10 -30.30 19.67
CA PRO A 104 19.02 -29.73 20.48
C PRO A 104 19.45 -29.39 21.90
N ASN A 105 20.45 -30.09 22.45
CA ASN A 105 20.99 -29.81 23.78
C ASN A 105 21.80 -28.51 23.79
N THR A 106 22.63 -28.30 22.76
CA THR A 106 23.39 -27.05 22.57
C THR A 106 22.45 -25.84 22.44
N VAL A 107 21.35 -25.98 21.71
CA VAL A 107 20.33 -24.93 21.61
C VAL A 107 19.70 -24.63 22.97
N LYS A 108 19.39 -25.66 23.79
CA LYS A 108 18.88 -25.44 25.15
C LYS A 108 19.85 -24.63 26.01
N THR A 109 21.16 -24.91 25.91
CA THR A 109 22.19 -24.13 26.62
C THR A 109 22.22 -22.68 26.16
N HIS A 110 22.20 -22.44 24.83
CA HIS A 110 22.14 -21.07 24.31
C HIS A 110 20.87 -20.32 24.73
N VAL A 111 19.71 -21.00 24.76
CA VAL A 111 18.46 -20.41 25.24
C VAL A 111 18.54 -20.07 26.73
N GLY A 112 19.15 -20.93 27.55
CA GLY A 112 19.35 -20.67 28.98
C GLY A 112 20.23 -19.44 29.23
N ASN A 113 21.36 -19.35 28.52
CA ASN A 113 22.25 -18.19 28.62
C ASN A 113 21.57 -16.91 28.12
N LEU A 114 20.84 -17.00 27.00
CA LEU A 114 20.04 -15.90 26.45
C LEU A 114 19.02 -15.40 27.46
N TYR A 115 18.31 -16.30 28.14
CA TYR A 115 17.32 -15.96 29.17
C TYR A 115 17.96 -15.29 30.38
N GLY A 116 19.13 -15.77 30.81
CA GLY A 116 19.91 -15.11 31.86
C GLY A 116 20.31 -13.68 31.48
N LYS A 117 20.80 -13.47 30.25
CA LYS A 117 21.20 -12.14 29.75
C LYS A 117 20.03 -11.18 29.57
N LEU A 118 18.88 -11.68 29.12
CA LEU A 118 17.67 -10.87 28.95
C LEU A 118 16.89 -10.69 30.27
N GLU A 119 17.29 -11.38 31.34
CA GLU A 119 16.60 -11.40 32.65
C GLU A 119 15.13 -11.84 32.54
N VAL A 120 14.90 -12.92 31.80
CA VAL A 120 13.56 -13.48 31.54
C VAL A 120 13.54 -14.98 31.80
N SER A 121 12.37 -15.51 32.11
CA SER A 121 12.22 -16.96 32.41
C SER A 121 11.40 -17.70 31.37
N ARG A 122 10.71 -16.97 30.48
CA ARG A 122 9.79 -17.56 29.49
C ARG A 122 10.11 -17.11 28.09
N ARG A 123 9.80 -17.98 27.13
CA ARG A 123 9.99 -17.73 25.70
C ARG A 123 9.27 -16.47 25.21
N THR A 124 8.01 -16.29 25.62
CA THR A 124 7.22 -15.11 25.24
C THR A 124 7.80 -13.83 25.82
N GLN A 125 8.31 -13.87 27.06
CA GLN A 125 9.00 -12.73 27.68
C GLN A 125 10.30 -12.39 26.94
N ALA A 126 11.09 -13.40 26.56
CA ALA A 126 12.32 -13.19 25.79
C ALA A 126 12.06 -12.52 24.44
N VAL A 127 11.04 -12.99 23.71
CA VAL A 127 10.64 -12.37 22.43
C VAL A 127 10.09 -10.97 22.64
N GLY A 128 9.28 -10.75 23.68
CA GLY A 128 8.74 -9.43 24.02
C GLY A 128 9.84 -8.41 24.34
N LYS A 129 10.75 -8.75 25.25
CA LYS A 129 11.87 -7.88 25.63
C LYS A 129 12.84 -7.64 24.49
N ALA A 130 13.07 -8.64 23.63
CA ALA A 130 13.89 -8.48 22.44
C ALA A 130 13.25 -7.54 21.39
N ARG A 131 11.92 -7.51 21.26
CA ARG A 131 11.21 -6.53 20.43
C ARG A 131 11.29 -5.12 21.01
N GLU A 132 11.08 -5.00 22.32
CA GLU A 132 11.17 -3.72 23.05
C GLU A 132 12.56 -3.08 22.91
N LEU A 133 13.61 -3.90 22.98
CA LEU A 133 14.99 -3.46 22.83
C LEU A 133 15.44 -3.33 21.36
N SER A 134 14.53 -3.51 20.39
CA SER A 134 14.82 -3.48 18.94
C SER A 134 15.99 -4.41 18.55
N LEU A 135 16.03 -5.60 19.15
CA LEU A 135 17.01 -6.65 18.83
C LEU A 135 16.54 -7.55 17.68
N ILE A 136 15.22 -7.63 17.49
CA ILE A 136 14.51 -8.38 16.46
C ILE A 136 13.33 -7.55 15.92
N PRO A 137 12.94 -7.73 14.64
CA PRO A 137 11.80 -7.05 14.03
C PRO A 137 10.46 -7.54 14.57
#